data_AF-A0A1F6Y8P1-F1
#
_entry.id   AF-A0A1F6Y8P1-F1
#
_cell.length_a   1.000
_cell.length_b   1.000
_cell.length_c   1.000
_cell.angle_alpha   90.00
_cell.angle_beta   90.00
_cell.angle_gamma   90.00
#
_symmetry.space_group_name_H-M   'P 1'
#
loop_
_entity.id
_entity.type
_entity.pdbx_description
1 polymer ?
#
loop_
_entity_poly.entity_id
_entity_poly.type
_entity_poly.pdbx_seq_one_letter_code
_entity_poly.pdbx_strand_id
1 'polypeptide(L)'
;MALDATKWEIRSDKKIRYVGGVHGDAAANYVTVLELHRFLQDRADDGTMSADDFIDITVLNPTDKKFETIIQLLNGFELDDAYTTPASEFIYGGSIIQGTGGSEAIYDGISIIANRGAVVNVIQNNVVLTNKFWNNTPSGESFNGINPDEANGLAMQFMVKVKTAGAFIDNASLIFTTREWGKTYSEFRIPATGRGKNSVPLTYTDDLNNVTAIGTIAALADITNVTAGFNLIDVDNNTVNEEYYSEWNRGANSINTFYEYMKWLTRNGFATELYGIDGELFRGITHSVEHGAPSGGEFVEGGATPVSWGSGATAGTGQVLANDTTDNIIYIQLLTGVIPAANLMTQGGVTATASTVTARAVSTPMCGQSTGSSLVGSYGFALESADLAVNDKITALDGTTRQPPNNVTFTVGGVASGWRVLVGPENGSGGLLETQLSNTALLNGGTVTAVEVDEAIPANTPASGTIRIKRADGRFTRHPYSAVDTGTKIFTITSHDFSTNNAAVGADIYISYIDDAASGATIEFSTIQSGGAQTLYVSARFGGTGPDYTDSIKPAATTGSLGATGGSATISSVSDA
;
A
#
# COMPACT_ATOMS: atom_id res chain seq x y z
N MET A 1 -21.39 -22.88 27.69
CA MET A 1 -21.16 -24.16 28.38
C MET A 1 -21.45 -23.87 29.84
N ALA A 2 -22.20 -24.71 30.55
CA ALA A 2 -22.47 -24.44 31.96
C ALA A 2 -21.13 -24.32 32.73
N LEU A 3 -21.06 -23.35 33.64
CA LEU A 3 -19.91 -23.18 34.52
C LEU A 3 -19.72 -24.47 35.33
N ASP A 4 -18.49 -25.00 35.33
CA ASP A 4 -18.10 -26.14 36.16
C ASP A 4 -17.51 -25.60 37.46
N ALA A 5 -18.27 -25.71 38.55
CA ALA A 5 -17.87 -25.17 39.85
C ALA A 5 -16.55 -25.76 40.36
N THR A 6 -16.13 -26.94 39.90
CA THR A 6 -14.83 -27.54 40.30
C THR A 6 -13.62 -26.84 39.66
N LYS A 7 -13.85 -25.86 38.79
CA LYS A 7 -12.81 -25.09 38.07
C LYS A 7 -12.69 -23.66 38.58
N TRP A 8 -13.51 -23.27 39.56
CA TRP A 8 -13.57 -21.93 40.09
C TRP A 8 -13.59 -21.96 41.62
N GLU A 9 -12.75 -21.15 42.26
CA GLU A 9 -12.70 -21.02 43.73
C GLU A 9 -12.95 -19.56 44.12
N ILE A 10 -13.62 -19.33 45.26
CA ILE A 10 -13.75 -18.01 45.87
C ILE A 10 -12.95 -17.98 47.17
N ARG A 11 -11.79 -17.36 47.14
CA ARG A 11 -10.85 -17.33 48.26
C ARG A 11 -11.31 -16.36 49.34
N SER A 12 -10.81 -16.53 50.57
CA SER A 12 -11.15 -15.67 51.73
C SER A 12 -10.73 -14.20 51.58
N ASP A 13 -9.83 -13.90 50.65
CA ASP A 13 -9.43 -12.56 50.24
C ASP A 13 -10.33 -11.96 49.14
N LYS A 14 -11.47 -12.62 48.84
CA LYS A 14 -12.45 -12.26 47.81
C LYS A 14 -11.94 -12.36 46.37
N LYS A 15 -10.83 -13.08 46.17
CA LYS A 15 -10.31 -13.41 44.85
C LYS A 15 -11.13 -14.53 44.22
N ILE A 16 -11.64 -14.27 43.01
CA ILE A 16 -12.28 -15.26 42.16
C ILE A 16 -11.19 -15.90 41.31
N ARG A 17 -10.87 -17.15 41.59
CA ARG A 17 -9.74 -17.86 41.00
C ARG A 17 -10.20 -18.93 40.03
N TYR A 18 -9.54 -19.00 38.89
CA TYR A 18 -9.66 -20.14 37.98
C TYR A 18 -8.63 -21.22 38.35
N VAL A 19 -9.08 -22.44 38.60
CA VAL A 19 -8.25 -23.61 38.97
C VAL A 19 -8.40 -24.80 38.02
N GLY A 20 -9.05 -24.58 36.88
CA GLY A 20 -9.24 -25.61 35.86
C GLY A 20 -8.03 -25.86 34.95
N GLY A 21 -8.27 -26.52 33.83
CA GLY A 21 -7.24 -26.84 32.83
C GLY A 21 -6.75 -25.60 32.08
N VAL A 22 -5.52 -25.67 31.55
CA VAL A 22 -4.95 -24.61 30.71
C VAL A 22 -5.67 -24.48 29.36
N HIS A 23 -5.41 -23.38 28.63
CA HIS A 23 -6.00 -23.19 27.30
C HIS A 23 -5.74 -24.37 26.36
N GLY A 24 -6.76 -24.75 25.59
CA GLY A 24 -6.69 -25.87 24.65
C GLY A 24 -6.84 -27.26 25.28
N ASP A 25 -6.86 -27.39 26.61
CA ASP A 25 -7.09 -28.66 27.29
C ASP A 25 -8.59 -28.96 27.47
N ALA A 26 -8.96 -30.26 27.51
CA ALA A 26 -10.34 -30.70 27.71
C ALA A 26 -10.91 -30.33 29.09
N ALA A 27 -10.05 -30.09 30.09
CA ALA A 27 -10.41 -29.65 31.42
C ALA A 27 -10.54 -28.12 31.54
N ALA A 28 -10.33 -27.37 30.45
CA ALA A 28 -10.59 -25.93 30.41
C ALA A 28 -12.11 -25.66 30.50
N ASN A 29 -12.51 -24.63 31.25
CA ASN A 29 -13.91 -24.24 31.41
C ASN A 29 -14.05 -22.75 31.16
N TYR A 30 -14.46 -22.41 29.94
CA TYR A 30 -14.74 -21.04 29.53
C TYR A 30 -16.19 -20.70 29.85
N VAL A 31 -16.41 -19.52 30.44
CA VAL A 31 -17.73 -19.07 30.90
C VAL A 31 -18.03 -17.68 30.40
N THR A 32 -19.30 -17.39 30.16
CA THR A 32 -19.74 -16.03 29.88
C THR A 32 -19.72 -15.20 31.17
N VAL A 33 -19.60 -13.87 31.05
CA VAL A 33 -19.73 -12.96 32.22
C VAL A 33 -21.04 -13.20 33.00
N LEU A 34 -22.13 -13.55 32.29
CA LEU A 34 -23.43 -13.82 32.90
C LEU A 34 -23.46 -15.14 33.66
N GLU A 35 -22.83 -16.19 33.13
CA GLU A 35 -22.68 -17.48 33.83
C GLU A 35 -21.88 -17.31 35.12
N LEU A 36 -20.78 -16.54 35.08
CA LEU A 36 -20.01 -16.21 36.29
C LEU A 36 -20.86 -15.43 37.31
N HIS A 37 -21.60 -14.40 36.87
CA HIS A 37 -22.48 -13.64 37.76
C HIS A 37 -23.50 -14.55 38.46
N ARG A 38 -24.19 -15.41 37.70
CA ARG A 38 -25.19 -16.34 38.24
C ARG A 38 -24.58 -17.30 39.26
N PHE A 39 -23.42 -17.85 38.97
CA PHE A 39 -22.68 -18.71 39.89
C PHE A 39 -22.34 -18.00 41.21
N LEU A 40 -21.82 -16.77 41.14
CA LEU A 40 -21.49 -16.01 42.34
C LEU A 40 -22.72 -15.61 43.17
N GLN A 41 -23.85 -15.32 42.52
CA GLN A 41 -25.11 -15.03 43.22
C GLN A 41 -25.69 -16.29 43.88
N ASP A 42 -25.68 -17.43 43.19
CA ASP A 42 -26.14 -18.72 43.74
C ASP A 42 -25.37 -19.09 45.01
N ARG A 43 -24.04 -18.91 44.98
CA ARG A 43 -23.19 -19.13 46.17
C ARG A 43 -23.39 -18.09 47.27
N ALA A 44 -23.73 -16.85 46.92
CA ALA A 44 -24.09 -15.84 47.90
C ALA A 44 -25.45 -16.10 48.57
N ASP A 45 -26.31 -16.93 47.96
CA ASP A 45 -27.59 -17.34 48.55
C ASP A 45 -27.48 -18.60 49.42
N ASP A 46 -26.33 -19.28 49.41
CA ASP A 46 -26.10 -20.49 50.22
C ASP A 46 -26.19 -20.19 51.72
N GLY A 47 -26.76 -21.14 52.47
CA GLY A 47 -26.94 -21.00 53.91
C GLY A 47 -25.65 -21.14 54.73
N THR A 48 -24.56 -21.63 54.13
CA THR A 48 -23.25 -21.79 54.78
C THR A 48 -22.16 -21.92 53.71
N MET A 49 -21.01 -21.25 53.92
CA MET A 49 -19.81 -21.46 53.11
C MET A 49 -19.35 -22.93 53.13
N SER A 50 -18.83 -23.42 52.01
CA SER A 50 -18.32 -24.79 51.90
C SER A 50 -16.94 -24.80 51.23
N ALA A 51 -16.02 -25.59 51.77
CA ALA A 51 -14.70 -25.84 51.19
C ALA A 51 -13.90 -24.56 50.84
N ASP A 52 -13.66 -24.35 49.55
CA ASP A 52 -12.92 -23.26 48.91
C ASP A 52 -13.82 -22.15 48.35
N ASP A 53 -15.12 -22.20 48.67
CA ASP A 53 -16.11 -21.18 48.35
C ASP A 53 -16.41 -20.32 49.60
N PHE A 54 -15.55 -19.32 49.85
CA PHE A 54 -15.67 -18.39 50.97
C PHE A 54 -16.73 -17.30 50.74
N ILE A 55 -17.92 -17.71 50.32
CA ILE A 55 -19.08 -16.85 50.12
C ILE A 55 -20.36 -17.59 50.54
N ASP A 56 -21.26 -16.88 51.20
CA ASP A 56 -22.60 -17.33 51.62
C ASP A 56 -23.49 -16.11 51.91
N ILE A 57 -24.71 -16.34 52.40
CA ILE A 57 -25.71 -15.30 52.72
C ILE A 57 -25.23 -14.24 53.74
N THR A 58 -24.14 -14.49 54.46
CA THR A 58 -23.59 -13.54 55.44
C THR A 58 -22.61 -12.53 54.83
N VAL A 59 -22.14 -12.78 53.60
CA VAL A 59 -21.20 -11.90 52.90
C VAL A 59 -21.93 -10.83 52.12
N LEU A 60 -21.34 -9.64 52.03
CA LEU A 60 -21.87 -8.57 51.19
C LEU A 60 -21.93 -9.02 49.72
N ASN A 61 -23.02 -8.65 49.04
CA ASN A 61 -23.31 -9.02 47.65
C ASN A 61 -22.05 -8.95 46.74
N PRO A 62 -21.63 -10.05 46.08
CA PRO A 62 -20.36 -10.08 45.36
C PRO A 62 -20.40 -9.35 44.03
N THR A 63 -21.57 -9.27 43.38
CA THR A 63 -21.69 -8.77 42.01
C THR A 63 -23.00 -8.02 41.76
N ASP A 64 -23.00 -7.11 40.79
CA ASP A 64 -24.19 -6.45 40.27
C ASP A 64 -24.24 -6.58 38.75
N LYS A 65 -25.43 -6.89 38.23
CA LYS A 65 -25.70 -7.05 36.80
C LYS A 65 -26.24 -5.74 36.25
N LYS A 66 -25.36 -4.93 35.65
CA LYS A 66 -25.78 -3.71 34.93
C LYS A 66 -26.54 -4.07 33.66
N PHE A 67 -26.02 -5.05 32.93
CA PHE A 67 -26.62 -5.66 31.75
C PHE A 67 -26.22 -7.14 31.68
N GLU A 68 -26.84 -7.92 30.80
CA GLU A 68 -26.43 -9.32 30.58
C GLU A 68 -24.96 -9.44 30.15
N THR A 69 -24.43 -8.41 29.49
CA THR A 69 -23.05 -8.35 29.00
C THR A 69 -22.15 -7.45 29.84
N ILE A 70 -22.63 -6.87 30.95
CA ILE A 70 -21.83 -5.96 31.80
C ILE A 70 -22.07 -6.30 33.26
N ILE A 71 -21.07 -6.91 33.88
CA ILE A 71 -21.09 -7.30 35.29
C ILE A 71 -20.08 -6.46 36.06
N GLN A 72 -20.51 -5.94 37.21
CA GLN A 72 -19.64 -5.25 38.14
C GLN A 72 -19.38 -6.15 39.35
N LEU A 73 -18.12 -6.41 39.66
CA LEU A 73 -17.71 -7.02 40.92
C LEU A 73 -17.74 -5.94 42.02
N LEU A 74 -18.31 -6.27 43.17
CA LEU A 74 -18.58 -5.34 44.26
C LEU A 74 -17.79 -5.73 45.51
N ASN A 75 -17.80 -4.85 46.52
CA ASN A 75 -17.39 -5.17 47.89
C ASN A 75 -15.99 -5.80 48.04
N GLY A 76 -15.08 -5.48 47.13
CA GLY A 76 -13.70 -5.98 47.12
C GLY A 76 -13.51 -7.32 46.41
N PHE A 77 -14.56 -7.90 45.82
CA PHE A 77 -14.42 -9.05 44.94
C PHE A 77 -13.70 -8.65 43.65
N GLU A 78 -12.77 -9.47 43.21
CA GLU A 78 -11.98 -9.24 42.01
C GLU A 78 -11.47 -10.55 41.41
N LEU A 79 -11.22 -10.55 40.10
CA LEU A 79 -10.61 -11.67 39.39
C LEU A 79 -9.15 -11.86 39.86
N ASP A 80 -8.75 -13.10 40.07
CA ASP A 80 -7.37 -13.45 40.41
C ASP A 80 -6.51 -13.62 39.15
N ASP A 81 -6.15 -12.49 38.53
CA ASP A 81 -5.26 -12.47 37.37
C ASP A 81 -3.78 -12.72 37.73
N ALA A 82 -3.42 -12.67 39.01
CA ALA A 82 -2.06 -12.94 39.47
C ALA A 82 -1.80 -14.44 39.69
N TYR A 83 -2.84 -15.26 39.62
CA TYR A 83 -2.72 -16.72 39.72
C TYR A 83 -2.06 -17.31 38.47
N THR A 84 -1.61 -18.57 38.56
CA THR A 84 -0.91 -19.26 37.46
C THR A 84 -1.74 -19.36 36.18
N THR A 85 -3.07 -19.38 36.32
CA THR A 85 -4.05 -19.32 35.24
C THR A 85 -4.93 -18.10 35.47
N PRO A 86 -4.68 -16.97 34.80
CA PRO A 86 -5.40 -15.73 35.04
C PRO A 86 -6.90 -15.91 34.76
N ALA A 87 -7.73 -15.61 35.77
CA ALA A 87 -9.17 -15.86 35.69
C ALA A 87 -9.86 -15.12 34.53
N SER A 88 -9.38 -13.92 34.18
CA SER A 88 -9.94 -13.14 33.06
C SER A 88 -9.81 -13.80 31.69
N GLU A 89 -8.88 -14.72 31.50
CA GLU A 89 -8.62 -15.40 30.21
C GLU A 89 -9.66 -16.50 29.91
N PHE A 90 -10.42 -16.92 30.93
CA PHE A 90 -11.46 -17.96 30.84
C PHE A 90 -12.88 -17.38 30.82
N ILE A 91 -13.01 -16.06 30.73
CA ILE A 91 -14.29 -15.36 30.72
C ILE A 91 -14.47 -14.64 29.38
N TYR A 92 -15.68 -14.72 28.81
CA TYR A 92 -16.00 -14.07 27.54
C TYR A 92 -17.43 -13.54 27.49
N GLY A 93 -17.81 -12.97 26.34
CA GLY A 93 -19.20 -12.62 26.07
C GLY A 93 -19.71 -11.37 26.80
N GLY A 94 -18.83 -10.54 27.34
CA GLY A 94 -19.19 -9.26 27.96
C GLY A 94 -18.00 -8.62 28.66
N SER A 95 -18.28 -7.68 29.56
CA SER A 95 -17.27 -6.93 30.32
C SER A 95 -17.39 -7.16 31.82
N ILE A 96 -16.23 -7.13 32.48
CA ILE A 96 -16.11 -7.13 33.95
C ILE A 96 -15.54 -5.79 34.41
N ILE A 97 -16.25 -5.13 35.31
CA ILE A 97 -15.78 -3.94 36.05
C ILE A 97 -15.46 -4.40 37.47
N GLN A 98 -14.28 -4.06 37.99
CA GLN A 98 -13.90 -4.38 39.37
C GLN A 98 -13.12 -3.24 40.02
N GLY A 99 -13.13 -3.20 41.35
CA GLY A 99 -12.51 -2.12 42.12
C GLY A 99 -13.26 -0.79 42.00
N THR A 100 -12.69 0.27 42.58
CA THR A 100 -13.22 1.64 42.49
C THR A 100 -12.08 2.65 42.57
N GLY A 101 -12.25 3.83 41.97
CA GLY A 101 -11.23 4.89 42.03
C GLY A 101 -9.86 4.39 41.56
N GLY A 102 -8.83 4.56 42.38
CA GLY A 102 -7.45 4.17 42.06
C GLY A 102 -7.19 2.65 41.96
N SER A 103 -8.13 1.78 42.33
CA SER A 103 -8.01 0.33 42.13
C SER A 103 -8.89 -0.19 40.99
N GLU A 104 -9.62 0.70 40.30
CA GLU A 104 -10.55 0.26 39.26
C GLU A 104 -9.81 -0.37 38.08
N ALA A 105 -10.25 -1.57 37.71
CA ALA A 105 -9.84 -2.28 36.52
C ALA A 105 -11.07 -2.68 35.71
N ILE A 106 -10.95 -2.65 34.39
CA ILE A 106 -12.05 -3.04 33.51
C ILE A 106 -11.53 -3.87 32.35
N TYR A 107 -12.25 -4.96 32.08
CA TYR A 107 -12.01 -5.92 31.00
C TYR A 107 -13.19 -5.84 30.05
N ASP A 108 -12.92 -5.56 28.78
CA ASP A 108 -13.97 -5.47 27.77
C ASP A 108 -14.00 -6.68 26.86
N GLY A 109 -15.22 -7.14 26.58
CA GLY A 109 -15.48 -8.27 25.72
C GLY A 109 -15.24 -7.93 24.26
N ILE A 110 -14.53 -8.82 23.57
CA ILE A 110 -14.19 -8.74 22.15
C ILE A 110 -14.83 -9.94 21.44
N SER A 111 -15.41 -9.68 20.27
CA SER A 111 -15.97 -10.71 19.37
C SER A 111 -15.37 -10.53 17.98
N ILE A 112 -14.52 -11.47 17.57
CA ILE A 112 -13.87 -11.43 16.25
C ILE A 112 -14.82 -12.05 15.22
N ILE A 113 -15.21 -11.26 14.22
CA ILE A 113 -16.03 -11.69 13.09
C ILE A 113 -15.07 -11.97 11.92
N ALA A 114 -14.77 -13.24 11.70
CA ALA A 114 -13.84 -13.71 10.67
C ALA A 114 -14.06 -15.22 10.41
N ASN A 115 -13.37 -15.77 9.42
CA ASN A 115 -13.33 -17.22 9.22
C ASN A 115 -12.64 -17.93 10.41
N ARG A 116 -13.05 -19.17 10.70
CA ARG A 116 -12.40 -20.03 11.70
C ARG A 116 -10.89 -20.18 11.40
N GLY A 117 -10.09 -20.26 12.45
CA GLY A 117 -8.63 -20.38 12.35
C GLY A 117 -7.88 -19.06 12.18
N ALA A 118 -8.58 -17.92 12.20
CA ALA A 118 -7.95 -16.60 12.20
C ALA A 118 -6.94 -16.47 13.35
N VAL A 119 -5.74 -15.99 13.04
CA VAL A 119 -4.73 -15.59 14.02
C VAL A 119 -4.74 -14.07 14.17
N VAL A 120 -5.11 -13.60 15.36
CA VAL A 120 -5.34 -12.19 15.64
C VAL A 120 -4.28 -11.64 16.59
N ASN A 121 -3.70 -10.51 16.23
CA ASN A 121 -2.90 -9.67 17.10
C ASN A 121 -3.78 -8.57 17.68
N VAL A 122 -3.62 -8.30 18.97
CA VAL A 122 -4.23 -7.16 19.65
C VAL A 122 -3.13 -6.19 20.01
N ILE A 123 -3.25 -4.95 19.55
CA ILE A 123 -2.32 -3.86 19.82
C ILE A 123 -3.01 -2.89 20.78
N GLN A 124 -2.31 -2.57 21.87
CA GLN A 124 -2.74 -1.61 22.87
C GLN A 124 -1.52 -0.81 23.32
N ASN A 125 -1.63 0.52 23.39
CA ASN A 125 -0.52 1.39 23.79
C ASN A 125 0.75 1.16 22.94
N ASN A 126 0.57 1.05 21.61
CA ASN A 126 1.63 0.77 20.63
C ASN A 126 2.45 -0.50 20.88
N VAL A 127 1.86 -1.51 21.53
CA VAL A 127 2.52 -2.79 21.77
C VAL A 127 1.57 -3.92 21.42
N VAL A 128 2.07 -4.94 20.71
CA VAL A 128 1.33 -6.19 20.52
C VAL A 128 1.25 -6.92 21.86
N LEU A 129 0.04 -7.23 22.33
CA LEU A 129 -0.14 -8.02 23.54
C LEU A 129 0.56 -9.38 23.40
N THR A 130 1.44 -9.69 24.35
CA THR A 130 2.30 -10.88 24.31
C THR A 130 1.53 -12.16 24.63
N ASN A 131 0.64 -12.12 25.62
CA ASN A 131 -0.24 -13.24 25.92
C ASN A 131 -1.40 -13.30 24.93
N LYS A 132 -1.24 -14.09 23.86
CA LYS A 132 -2.24 -14.28 22.80
C LYS A 132 -3.12 -15.51 23.07
N PHE A 133 -3.60 -15.69 24.30
CA PHE A 133 -4.35 -16.88 24.73
C PHE A 133 -5.58 -17.17 23.84
N TRP A 134 -6.18 -16.13 23.26
CA TRP A 134 -7.31 -16.24 22.35
C TRP A 134 -7.02 -17.01 21.05
N ASN A 135 -5.75 -17.07 20.63
CA ASN A 135 -5.32 -17.79 19.42
C ASN A 135 -5.08 -19.30 19.67
N ASN A 136 -5.28 -19.81 20.90
CA ASN A 136 -5.15 -21.25 21.16
C ASN A 136 -6.20 -22.06 20.37
N THR A 137 -5.85 -23.27 20.01
CA THR A 137 -6.77 -24.27 19.45
C THR A 137 -7.58 -24.89 20.59
N PRO A 138 -8.91 -24.79 20.63
CA PRO A 138 -9.71 -25.46 21.66
C PRO A 138 -9.55 -26.99 21.60
N SER A 139 -9.76 -27.67 22.74
CA SER A 139 -9.65 -29.13 22.80
C SER A 139 -10.58 -29.81 21.81
N GLY A 140 -10.03 -30.68 20.96
CA GLY A 140 -10.78 -31.43 19.95
C GLY A 140 -11.08 -30.66 18.66
N GLU A 141 -10.64 -29.40 18.55
CA GLU A 141 -10.78 -28.58 17.34
C GLU A 141 -9.52 -28.64 16.46
N SER A 142 -9.71 -28.34 15.17
CA SER A 142 -8.59 -28.21 14.20
C SER A 142 -8.16 -26.75 13.98
N PHE A 143 -8.98 -25.79 14.41
CA PHE A 143 -8.79 -24.37 14.11
C PHE A 143 -8.55 -23.56 15.39
N ASN A 144 -7.60 -22.62 15.29
CA ASN A 144 -7.34 -21.61 16.32
C ASN A 144 -8.58 -20.74 16.59
N GLY A 145 -8.65 -20.23 17.81
CA GLY A 145 -9.70 -19.32 18.25
C GLY A 145 -10.56 -19.94 19.35
N ILE A 146 -10.44 -19.41 20.57
CA ILE A 146 -11.25 -19.83 21.71
C ILE A 146 -12.65 -19.23 21.68
N ASN A 147 -13.62 -19.96 22.23
CA ASN A 147 -15.04 -19.56 22.29
C ASN A 147 -15.65 -19.16 20.92
N PRO A 148 -15.46 -19.98 19.87
CA PRO A 148 -16.07 -19.70 18.57
C PRO A 148 -17.59 -19.83 18.62
N ASP A 149 -18.25 -19.14 17.70
CA ASP A 149 -19.68 -19.29 17.44
C ASP A 149 -19.89 -19.21 15.93
N GLU A 150 -19.68 -20.35 15.26
CA GLU A 150 -19.72 -20.47 13.81
C GLU A 150 -21.09 -20.09 13.23
N ALA A 151 -22.18 -20.40 13.95
CA ALA A 151 -23.53 -20.06 13.53
C ALA A 151 -23.74 -18.54 13.41
N ASN A 152 -22.97 -17.75 14.15
CA ASN A 152 -22.99 -16.29 14.14
C ASN A 152 -21.74 -15.67 13.48
N GLY A 153 -20.90 -16.47 12.82
CA GLY A 153 -19.69 -16.02 12.13
C GLY A 153 -18.56 -15.53 13.06
N LEU A 154 -18.56 -15.95 14.33
CA LEU A 154 -17.54 -15.55 15.29
C LEU A 154 -16.39 -16.57 15.32
N ALA A 155 -15.18 -16.11 14.97
CA ALA A 155 -13.98 -16.94 15.00
C ALA A 155 -13.49 -17.19 16.44
N MET A 156 -13.61 -16.18 17.31
CA MET A 156 -13.22 -16.24 18.72
C MET A 156 -13.87 -15.14 19.55
N GLN A 157 -13.95 -15.37 20.86
CA GLN A 157 -14.45 -14.41 21.85
C GLN A 157 -13.61 -14.45 23.14
N PHE A 158 -13.26 -13.27 23.66
CA PHE A 158 -12.41 -13.11 24.84
C PHE A 158 -12.60 -11.73 25.47
N MET A 159 -11.88 -11.41 26.55
CA MET A 159 -11.82 -10.06 27.11
C MET A 159 -10.42 -9.47 27.06
N VAL A 160 -10.33 -8.14 26.95
CA VAL A 160 -9.07 -7.39 27.02
C VAL A 160 -9.15 -6.39 28.17
N LYS A 161 -8.12 -6.34 29.01
CA LYS A 161 -7.99 -5.30 30.04
C LYS A 161 -7.75 -3.95 29.38
N VAL A 162 -8.65 -3.00 29.61
CA VAL A 162 -8.59 -1.65 29.01
C VAL A 162 -8.48 -0.55 30.07
N LYS A 163 -8.63 -0.90 31.34
CA LYS A 163 -8.43 0.01 32.47
C LYS A 163 -7.67 -0.71 33.58
N THR A 164 -6.71 -0.03 34.18
CA THR A 164 -5.92 -0.53 35.31
C THR A 164 -5.60 0.61 36.27
N ALA A 165 -5.63 0.35 37.57
CA ALA A 165 -5.35 1.33 38.61
C ALA A 165 -6.09 2.68 38.45
N GLY A 166 -7.36 2.63 38.02
CA GLY A 166 -8.18 3.82 37.81
C GLY A 166 -7.93 4.61 36.52
N ALA A 167 -6.95 4.21 35.70
CA ALA A 167 -6.62 4.87 34.44
C ALA A 167 -6.88 3.97 33.23
N PHE A 168 -7.42 4.53 32.15
CA PHE A 168 -7.58 3.81 30.89
C PHE A 168 -6.21 3.58 30.26
N ILE A 169 -5.99 2.36 29.78
CA ILE A 169 -4.83 2.04 28.95
C ILE A 169 -5.16 2.55 27.55
N ASP A 170 -4.35 3.46 27.04
CA ASP A 170 -4.49 3.97 25.67
C ASP A 170 -5.88 4.56 25.36
N ASN A 171 -6.51 5.22 26.34
CA ASN A 171 -7.90 5.70 26.27
C ASN A 171 -8.94 4.61 25.91
N ALA A 172 -8.64 3.36 26.25
CA ALA A 172 -9.40 2.17 25.85
C ALA A 172 -9.46 1.96 24.33
N SER A 173 -8.47 2.46 23.60
CA SER A 173 -8.27 2.14 22.18
C SER A 173 -7.63 0.77 22.03
N LEU A 174 -8.05 0.04 21.00
CA LEU A 174 -7.49 -1.25 20.62
C LEU A 174 -7.40 -1.31 19.09
N ILE A 175 -6.34 -1.92 18.57
CA ILE A 175 -6.20 -2.24 17.15
C ILE A 175 -6.05 -3.76 17.03
N PHE A 176 -6.75 -4.35 16.08
CA PHE A 176 -6.73 -5.78 15.80
C PHE A 176 -6.17 -6.01 14.40
N THR A 177 -5.22 -6.92 14.24
CA THR A 177 -4.66 -7.26 12.93
C THR A 177 -4.62 -8.77 12.70
N THR A 178 -4.80 -9.19 11.44
CA THR A 178 -4.46 -10.52 10.94
C THR A 178 -3.28 -10.38 9.97
N ARG A 179 -2.17 -11.07 10.25
CA ARG A 179 -0.94 -10.96 9.46
C ARG A 179 -0.21 -12.30 9.28
N GLU A 180 -0.97 -13.35 8.98
CA GLU A 180 -0.44 -14.70 8.73
C GLU A 180 -0.01 -14.85 7.27
N TRP A 181 1.17 -15.45 7.04
CA TRP A 181 1.69 -15.69 5.69
C TRP A 181 0.72 -16.54 4.85
N GLY A 182 0.51 -16.16 3.59
CA GLY A 182 -0.44 -16.83 2.71
C GLY A 182 -1.91 -16.47 2.94
N LYS A 183 -2.21 -15.66 3.96
CA LYS A 183 -3.56 -15.15 4.24
C LYS A 183 -3.67 -13.67 3.90
N THR A 184 -4.88 -13.19 3.62
CA THR A 184 -5.16 -11.77 3.48
C THR A 184 -4.82 -11.04 4.78
N TYR A 185 -4.16 -9.88 4.67
CA TYR A 185 -3.90 -9.02 5.82
C TYR A 185 -5.09 -8.12 6.03
N SER A 186 -5.51 -7.95 7.29
CA SER A 186 -6.66 -7.12 7.65
C SER A 186 -6.41 -6.41 8.98
N GLU A 187 -7.11 -5.30 9.17
CA GLU A 187 -7.03 -4.51 10.39
C GLU A 187 -8.39 -3.92 10.76
N PHE A 188 -8.64 -3.81 12.06
CA PHE A 188 -9.76 -3.07 12.60
C PHE A 188 -9.35 -2.29 13.85
N ARG A 189 -9.70 -0.99 13.92
CA ARG A 189 -9.45 -0.15 15.09
C ARG A 189 -10.74 0.15 15.84
N ILE A 190 -10.70 -0.01 17.15
CA ILE A 190 -11.67 0.56 18.09
C ILE A 190 -11.01 1.78 18.76
N PRO A 191 -11.47 3.01 18.46
CA PRO A 191 -10.89 4.21 19.07
C PRO A 191 -11.13 4.30 20.59
N ALA A 192 -12.26 3.80 21.05
CA ALA A 192 -12.59 3.62 22.47
C ALA A 192 -13.64 2.51 22.59
N THR A 193 -13.42 1.53 23.46
CA THR A 193 -14.36 0.43 23.66
C THR A 193 -15.65 0.88 24.36
N GLY A 194 -16.78 0.28 23.96
CA GLY A 194 -18.11 0.65 24.46
C GLY A 194 -18.57 -0.08 25.73
N ARG A 195 -17.71 -0.88 26.38
CA ARG A 195 -18.10 -1.97 27.30
C ARG A 195 -19.02 -3.00 26.61
N GLY A 196 -19.42 -4.04 27.33
CA GLY A 196 -20.20 -5.13 26.79
C GLY A 196 -19.41 -6.00 25.80
N LYS A 197 -19.99 -6.25 24.61
CA LYS A 197 -19.36 -6.98 23.51
C LYS A 197 -19.01 -6.01 22.39
N ASN A 198 -17.72 -5.94 22.05
CA ASN A 198 -17.22 -5.13 20.95
C ASN A 198 -16.94 -6.02 19.73
N SER A 199 -17.63 -5.75 18.62
CA SER A 199 -17.49 -6.51 17.38
C SER A 199 -16.29 -6.03 16.55
N VAL A 200 -15.48 -6.96 16.08
CA VAL A 200 -14.25 -6.71 15.33
C VAL A 200 -14.27 -7.52 14.04
N PRO A 201 -14.71 -6.93 12.91
CA PRO A 201 -14.65 -7.60 11.60
C PRO A 201 -13.21 -7.63 11.06
N LEU A 202 -12.76 -8.81 10.64
CA LEU A 202 -11.47 -9.02 9.99
C LEU A 202 -11.62 -9.95 8.79
N THR A 203 -10.91 -9.66 7.71
CA THR A 203 -10.82 -10.58 6.57
C THR A 203 -9.70 -11.59 6.82
N TYR A 204 -10.01 -12.87 6.62
CA TYR A 204 -9.07 -13.97 6.80
C TYR A 204 -9.34 -15.08 5.78
N THR A 205 -8.71 -14.96 4.62
CA THR A 205 -8.86 -15.88 3.48
C THR A 205 -7.49 -16.16 2.87
N ASP A 206 -7.37 -17.19 2.05
CA ASP A 206 -6.16 -17.39 1.26
C ASP A 206 -5.94 -16.18 0.34
N ASP A 207 -4.71 -15.69 0.29
CA ASP A 207 -4.29 -14.61 -0.59
C ASP A 207 -3.62 -15.23 -1.83
N LEU A 208 -4.32 -15.17 -2.97
CA LEU A 208 -3.85 -15.73 -4.24
C LEU A 208 -2.59 -15.05 -4.77
N ASN A 209 -2.28 -13.85 -4.29
CA ASN A 209 -1.07 -13.10 -4.62
C ASN A 209 0.05 -13.31 -3.59
N ASN A 210 -0.17 -14.16 -2.58
CA ASN A 210 0.83 -14.53 -1.59
C ASN A 210 0.99 -16.05 -1.46
N VAL A 211 1.41 -16.69 -2.55
CA VAL A 211 1.54 -18.15 -2.65
C VAL A 211 2.99 -18.63 -2.59
N THR A 212 3.97 -17.72 -2.69
CA THR A 212 5.39 -18.08 -2.65
C THR A 212 5.76 -18.56 -1.25
N ALA A 213 6.62 -19.59 -1.17
CA ALA A 213 7.12 -20.07 0.10
C ALA A 213 7.85 -18.95 0.87
N ILE A 214 7.52 -18.80 2.15
CA ILE A 214 8.04 -17.70 2.98
C ILE A 214 9.57 -17.63 3.01
N GLY A 215 10.24 -18.79 2.99
CA GLY A 215 11.70 -18.87 2.99
C GLY A 215 12.35 -18.30 1.73
N THR A 216 11.67 -18.36 0.59
CA THR A 216 12.14 -17.76 -0.67
C THR A 216 12.08 -16.24 -0.59
N ILE A 217 10.95 -15.69 -0.11
CA ILE A 217 10.79 -14.24 0.04
C ILE A 217 11.73 -13.67 1.10
N ALA A 218 11.94 -14.41 2.20
CA ALA A 218 12.85 -14.02 3.27
C ALA A 218 14.32 -13.90 2.84
N ALA A 219 14.71 -14.56 1.75
CA ALA A 219 16.08 -14.56 1.23
C ALA A 219 16.35 -13.43 0.23
N LEU A 220 15.33 -12.64 -0.16
CA LEU A 220 15.50 -11.50 -1.05
C LEU A 220 16.27 -10.38 -0.36
N ALA A 221 17.21 -9.79 -1.08
CA ALA A 221 18.11 -8.76 -0.58
C ALA A 221 18.23 -7.54 -1.51
N ASP A 222 17.69 -7.62 -2.72
CA ASP A 222 17.73 -6.58 -3.74
C ASP A 222 16.50 -5.65 -3.70
N ILE A 223 15.48 -5.97 -2.89
CA ILE A 223 14.36 -5.06 -2.62
C ILE A 223 14.76 -4.14 -1.47
N THR A 224 14.79 -2.83 -1.72
CA THR A 224 15.25 -1.84 -0.74
C THR A 224 14.38 -0.59 -0.75
N ASN A 225 14.31 0.10 0.39
CA ASN A 225 13.75 1.44 0.43
C ASN A 225 14.90 2.43 0.19
N VAL A 226 14.95 3.01 -1.01
CA VAL A 226 16.01 3.92 -1.44
C VAL A 226 15.98 5.17 -0.59
N THR A 227 14.80 5.76 -0.45
CA THR A 227 14.58 6.97 0.33
C THR A 227 13.35 6.82 1.22
N ALA A 228 13.55 6.87 2.54
CA ALA A 228 12.49 6.92 3.53
C ALA A 228 12.24 8.37 3.95
N GLY A 229 10.98 8.78 4.10
CA GLY A 229 10.65 10.18 4.40
C GLY A 229 9.94 10.88 3.25
N PHE A 230 9.80 12.20 3.33
CA PHE A 230 9.19 13.00 2.27
C PHE A 230 10.03 12.94 0.97
N ASN A 231 9.43 12.41 -0.08
CA ASN A 231 10.05 12.18 -1.38
C ASN A 231 9.27 12.87 -2.49
N LEU A 232 10.01 13.38 -3.48
CA LEU A 232 9.46 13.99 -4.69
C LEU A 232 9.72 13.09 -5.89
N ILE A 233 8.67 12.49 -6.46
CA ILE A 233 8.75 11.53 -7.57
C ILE A 233 7.75 11.95 -8.64
N ASP A 234 8.19 12.08 -9.90
CA ASP A 234 7.32 12.30 -11.06
C ASP A 234 6.83 10.93 -11.58
N VAL A 235 5.70 10.45 -11.04
CA VAL A 235 5.18 9.12 -11.35
C VAL A 235 4.53 9.07 -12.73
N ASP A 236 3.80 10.12 -13.13
CA ASP A 236 3.08 10.17 -14.40
C ASP A 236 3.89 10.81 -15.55
N ASN A 237 5.14 11.19 -15.29
CA ASN A 237 6.12 11.75 -16.22
C ASN A 237 5.61 13.04 -16.89
N ASN A 238 4.98 13.91 -16.11
CA ASN A 238 4.41 15.18 -16.56
C ASN A 238 5.33 16.40 -16.29
N THR A 239 6.54 16.18 -15.77
CA THR A 239 7.55 17.17 -15.34
C THR A 239 7.28 17.90 -14.02
N VAL A 240 6.21 17.54 -13.32
CA VAL A 240 5.87 18.00 -11.96
C VAL A 240 6.04 16.81 -11.03
N ASN A 241 6.75 17.00 -9.92
CA ASN A 241 6.90 15.93 -8.94
C ASN A 241 5.66 15.83 -8.05
N GLU A 242 5.33 14.60 -7.66
CA GLU A 242 4.39 14.29 -6.60
C GLU A 242 5.08 13.88 -5.30
N GLU A 243 4.33 13.95 -4.21
CA GLU A 243 4.84 13.77 -2.86
C GLU A 243 4.47 12.40 -2.30
N TYR A 244 5.46 11.72 -1.71
CA TYR A 244 5.36 10.38 -1.14
C TYR A 244 6.16 10.27 0.17
N TYR A 245 5.91 9.23 1.00
CA TYR A 245 6.70 8.95 2.21
C TYR A 245 7.75 7.85 2.01
N SER A 246 7.82 7.28 0.79
CA SER A 246 8.71 6.17 0.46
C SER A 246 9.12 6.18 -1.00
N GLU A 247 10.31 5.66 -1.28
CA GLU A 247 10.81 5.36 -2.62
C GLU A 247 11.43 3.96 -2.59
N TRP A 248 10.63 2.94 -2.87
CA TRP A 248 11.13 1.56 -2.91
C TRP A 248 11.68 1.17 -4.28
N ASN A 249 12.79 0.45 -4.29
CA ASN A 249 13.31 -0.25 -5.46
C ASN A 249 13.01 -1.75 -5.31
N ARG A 250 12.32 -2.35 -6.29
CA ARG A 250 11.99 -3.79 -6.30
C ARG A 250 13.07 -4.66 -6.95
N GLY A 251 14.14 -4.05 -7.46
CA GLY A 251 15.21 -4.72 -8.17
C GLY A 251 14.68 -5.41 -9.43
N ALA A 252 15.22 -6.60 -9.72
CA ALA A 252 14.76 -7.38 -10.87
C ALA A 252 13.42 -8.13 -10.61
N ASN A 253 12.82 -7.96 -9.43
CA ASN A 253 11.65 -8.74 -9.01
C ASN A 253 10.35 -8.21 -9.63
N SER A 254 9.38 -9.11 -9.81
CA SER A 254 8.03 -8.72 -10.24
C SER A 254 7.31 -7.89 -9.18
N ILE A 255 6.27 -7.14 -9.57
CA ILE A 255 5.39 -6.44 -8.62
C ILE A 255 4.77 -7.39 -7.60
N ASN A 256 4.42 -8.62 -8.00
CA ASN A 256 3.86 -9.58 -7.04
C ASN A 256 4.90 -10.03 -6.01
N THR A 257 6.12 -10.30 -6.43
CA THR A 257 7.22 -10.63 -5.52
C THR A 257 7.52 -9.49 -4.56
N PHE A 258 7.47 -8.24 -5.03
CA PHE A 258 7.55 -7.05 -4.20
C PHE A 258 6.42 -6.99 -3.17
N TYR A 259 5.17 -7.18 -3.58
CA TYR A 259 4.02 -7.25 -2.69
C TYR A 259 4.18 -8.32 -1.60
N GLU A 260 4.63 -9.52 -1.96
CA GLU A 260 4.90 -10.59 -0.99
C GLU A 260 6.02 -10.21 -0.01
N TYR A 261 7.06 -9.50 -0.48
CA TYR A 261 8.12 -8.98 0.39
C TYR A 261 7.60 -7.92 1.37
N MET A 262 6.71 -7.02 0.94
CA MET A 262 6.06 -6.03 1.82
C MET A 262 5.18 -6.70 2.88
N LYS A 263 4.49 -7.79 2.54
CA LYS A 263 3.79 -8.62 3.55
C LYS A 263 4.80 -9.27 4.50
N TRP A 264 5.91 -9.79 3.98
CA TRP A 264 6.93 -10.42 4.80
C TRP A 264 7.48 -9.44 5.83
N LEU A 265 7.81 -8.21 5.43
CA LEU A 265 8.28 -7.14 6.32
C LEU A 265 7.25 -6.69 7.36
N THR A 266 5.96 -7.01 7.19
CA THR A 266 4.90 -6.57 8.11
C THR A 266 4.21 -7.71 8.83
N ARG A 267 4.66 -8.96 8.63
CA ARG A 267 4.03 -10.18 9.18
C ARG A 267 4.04 -10.22 10.71
N ASN A 268 3.16 -11.05 11.26
CA ASN A 268 3.13 -11.34 12.70
C ASN A 268 4.52 -11.81 13.20
N GLY A 269 5.03 -11.17 14.25
CA GLY A 269 6.32 -11.46 14.88
C GLY A 269 7.53 -10.83 14.19
N PHE A 270 7.36 -9.98 13.17
CA PHE A 270 8.48 -9.28 12.54
C PHE A 270 8.82 -8.00 13.31
N ALA A 271 9.98 -8.03 13.97
CA ALA A 271 10.44 -6.97 14.86
C ALA A 271 11.47 -6.01 14.24
N THR A 272 11.89 -6.21 12.99
CA THR A 272 12.78 -5.23 12.34
C THR A 272 11.97 -3.98 12.03
N GLU A 273 12.53 -2.82 12.38
CA GLU A 273 11.86 -1.54 12.23
C GLU A 273 11.73 -1.12 10.75
N LEU A 274 10.57 -0.58 10.42
CA LEU A 274 10.27 0.22 9.25
C LEU A 274 9.88 1.61 9.75
N TYR A 275 10.62 2.64 9.34
CA TYR A 275 10.35 4.04 9.76
C TYR A 275 10.31 4.22 11.29
N GLY A 276 11.15 3.49 12.03
CA GLY A 276 11.22 3.54 13.50
C GLY A 276 10.11 2.79 14.22
N ILE A 277 9.36 1.93 13.52
CA ILE A 277 8.30 1.08 14.09
C ILE A 277 8.55 -0.38 13.68
N ASP A 278 8.49 -1.33 14.62
CA ASP A 278 8.52 -2.77 14.32
C ASP A 278 7.56 -3.10 13.17
N GLY A 279 8.02 -3.85 12.16
CA GLY A 279 7.20 -4.09 10.97
C GLY A 279 5.83 -4.72 11.25
N GLU A 280 5.69 -5.53 12.30
CA GLU A 280 4.39 -6.07 12.74
C GLU A 280 3.40 -4.99 13.25
N LEU A 281 3.91 -3.83 13.67
CA LEU A 281 3.16 -2.65 14.10
C LEU A 281 3.04 -1.60 13.00
N PHE A 282 3.88 -1.65 11.96
CA PHE A 282 3.85 -0.69 10.87
C PHE A 282 2.58 -0.85 10.01
N ARG A 283 1.91 0.26 9.71
CA ARG A 283 0.61 0.38 9.03
C ARG A 283 0.64 1.37 7.87
N GLY A 284 1.64 2.24 7.82
CA GLY A 284 1.70 3.39 6.90
C GLY A 284 0.99 4.62 7.47
N ILE A 285 0.67 5.58 6.60
CA ILE A 285 0.04 6.83 7.03
C ILE A 285 -1.39 6.57 7.48
N THR A 286 -1.70 6.99 8.69
CA THR A 286 -3.05 6.96 9.25
C THR A 286 -3.71 8.34 9.26
N HIS A 287 -2.92 9.41 9.35
CA HIS A 287 -3.41 10.78 9.42
C HIS A 287 -2.42 11.75 8.76
N SER A 288 -2.94 12.81 8.16
CA SER A 288 -2.18 14.04 7.90
C SER A 288 -2.58 15.10 8.93
N VAL A 289 -1.59 15.86 9.42
CA VAL A 289 -1.78 16.87 10.47
C VAL A 289 -1.14 18.17 9.99
N GLU A 290 -1.99 19.13 9.63
CA GLU A 290 -1.56 20.52 9.42
C GLU A 290 -1.12 21.12 10.76
N HIS A 291 -0.11 21.99 10.74
CA HIS A 291 0.36 22.68 11.93
C HIS A 291 0.78 24.12 11.65
N GLY A 292 0.85 24.93 12.71
CA GLY A 292 1.48 26.25 12.64
C GLY A 292 3.00 26.15 12.47
N ALA A 293 3.66 27.29 12.21
CA ALA A 293 5.11 27.33 12.06
C ALA A 293 5.83 26.65 13.24
N PRO A 294 6.71 25.67 12.98
CA PRO A 294 7.38 24.94 14.05
C PRO A 294 8.42 25.82 14.74
N SER A 295 8.58 25.63 16.04
CA SER A 295 9.63 26.23 16.86
C SER A 295 10.65 25.18 17.23
N GLY A 296 11.94 25.51 17.16
CA GLY A 296 13.03 24.60 17.56
C GLY A 296 13.59 23.71 16.44
N GLY A 297 13.13 23.88 15.20
CA GLY A 297 13.57 23.11 14.03
C GLY A 297 12.38 22.44 13.33
N GLU A 298 12.67 21.42 12.53
CA GLU A 298 11.68 20.61 11.81
C GLU A 298 11.39 19.29 12.52
N PHE A 299 10.17 18.78 12.36
CA PHE A 299 9.87 17.41 12.79
C PHE A 299 10.73 16.41 12.00
N VAL A 300 11.22 15.40 12.71
CA VAL A 300 12.12 14.37 12.19
C VAL A 300 11.30 13.15 11.77
N GLU A 301 11.46 12.78 10.50
CA GLU A 301 10.86 11.60 9.87
C GLU A 301 11.58 10.32 10.29
N GLY A 302 10.84 9.23 10.51
CA GLY A 302 11.43 7.92 10.81
C GLY A 302 12.30 7.85 12.07
N GLY A 303 12.33 8.91 12.89
CA GLY A 303 13.20 9.03 14.05
C GLY A 303 12.74 8.17 15.23
N ALA A 304 13.67 7.81 16.11
CA ALA A 304 13.41 6.98 17.30
C ALA A 304 12.48 7.63 18.34
N THR A 305 12.19 8.93 18.21
CA THR A 305 11.29 9.66 19.13
C THR A 305 9.99 10.01 18.40
N PRO A 306 8.87 9.39 18.79
CA PRO A 306 7.55 9.78 18.28
C PRO A 306 7.20 11.23 18.64
N VAL A 307 6.39 11.87 17.81
CA VAL A 307 5.72 13.11 18.19
C VAL A 307 4.65 12.81 19.25
N SER A 308 4.54 13.66 20.25
CA SER A 308 3.59 13.51 21.36
C SER A 308 2.78 14.78 21.58
N TRP A 309 1.58 14.64 22.16
CA TRP A 309 0.71 15.77 22.47
C TRP A 309 -0.22 15.45 23.64
N GLY A 310 -0.80 16.51 24.22
CA GLY A 310 -1.84 16.41 25.24
C GLY A 310 -1.39 15.81 26.57
N SER A 311 -2.35 15.51 27.44
CA SER A 311 -2.11 14.84 28.73
C SER A 311 -3.36 14.10 29.18
N GLY A 312 -3.20 13.00 29.95
CA GLY A 312 -4.34 12.19 30.38
C GLY A 312 -5.21 11.74 29.22
N ALA A 313 -6.52 12.04 29.27
CA ALA A 313 -7.48 11.63 28.25
C ALA A 313 -7.26 12.29 26.87
N THR A 314 -6.51 13.39 26.80
CA THR A 314 -6.16 14.05 25.52
C THR A 314 -4.77 13.68 25.01
N ALA A 315 -4.06 12.80 25.72
CA ALA A 315 -2.73 12.37 25.32
C ALA A 315 -2.78 11.52 24.04
N GLY A 316 -1.76 11.66 23.20
CA GLY A 316 -1.52 10.78 22.05
C GLY A 316 -0.09 10.87 21.56
N THR A 317 0.30 9.88 20.77
CA THR A 317 1.61 9.84 20.10
C THR A 317 1.49 9.37 18.66
N GLY A 318 2.40 9.83 17.81
CA GLY A 318 2.46 9.47 16.40
C GLY A 318 3.89 9.35 15.90
N GLN A 319 4.13 8.43 14.96
CA GLN A 319 5.39 8.37 14.23
C GLN A 319 5.27 9.26 12.98
N VAL A 320 6.23 10.17 12.78
CA VAL A 320 6.29 10.99 11.57
C VAL A 320 6.89 10.15 10.44
N LEU A 321 6.15 9.98 9.35
CA LEU A 321 6.56 9.22 8.16
C LEU A 321 7.00 10.14 7.03
N ALA A 322 6.42 11.34 6.93
CA ALA A 322 6.83 12.41 6.04
C ALA A 322 6.51 13.77 6.66
N ASN A 323 7.33 14.79 6.37
CA ASN A 323 7.18 16.16 6.83
C ASN A 323 7.27 17.11 5.62
N ASP A 324 6.12 17.60 5.18
CA ASP A 324 6.05 18.67 4.20
C ASP A 324 6.25 20.03 4.88
N THR A 325 7.48 20.52 4.80
CA THR A 325 7.88 21.83 5.34
C THR A 325 7.33 23.03 4.56
N THR A 326 6.82 22.81 3.34
CA THR A 326 6.26 23.88 2.50
C THR A 326 4.86 24.23 2.98
N ASP A 327 3.98 23.23 3.11
CA ASP A 327 2.59 23.42 3.52
C ASP A 327 2.36 23.22 5.03
N ASN A 328 3.42 22.91 5.80
CA ASN A 328 3.38 22.62 7.24
C ASN A 328 2.43 21.45 7.57
N ILE A 329 2.66 20.31 6.90
CA ILE A 329 1.89 19.09 7.08
C ILE A 329 2.83 17.96 7.46
N ILE A 330 2.59 17.35 8.62
CA ILE A 330 3.21 16.07 8.96
C ILE A 330 2.23 14.92 8.65
N TYR A 331 2.78 13.85 8.09
CA TYR A 331 2.05 12.62 7.81
C TYR A 331 2.47 11.56 8.82
N ILE A 332 1.51 11.05 9.58
CA ILE A 332 1.79 10.21 10.75
C ILE A 332 1.11 8.86 10.72
N GLN A 333 1.76 7.88 11.34
CA GLN A 333 1.08 6.74 11.94
C GLN A 333 0.72 7.08 13.40
N LEU A 334 -0.56 7.10 13.74
CA LEU A 334 -1.02 7.23 15.12
C LEU A 334 -0.65 5.95 15.88
N LEU A 335 0.11 6.11 16.96
CA LEU A 335 0.64 5.01 17.78
C LEU A 335 -0.23 4.77 19.01
N THR A 336 -0.57 5.85 19.73
CA THR A 336 -1.39 5.80 20.95
C THR A 336 -2.34 6.99 21.03
N GLY A 337 -3.42 6.80 21.77
CA GLY A 337 -4.30 7.82 22.28
C GLY A 337 -5.26 8.41 21.25
N VAL A 338 -5.53 9.70 21.42
CA VAL A 338 -6.43 10.47 20.56
C VAL A 338 -5.65 11.26 19.52
N ILE A 339 -6.33 11.69 18.45
CA ILE A 339 -5.76 12.59 17.44
C ILE A 339 -5.39 13.96 18.05
N PRO A 340 -4.40 14.68 17.50
CA PRO A 340 -4.00 16.00 18.01
C PRO A 340 -5.00 17.09 17.61
N ALA A 341 -6.06 17.28 18.40
CA ALA A 341 -7.10 18.28 18.16
C ALA A 341 -6.70 19.65 18.76
N ALA A 342 -6.02 20.48 17.97
CA ALA A 342 -5.49 21.78 18.39
C ALA A 342 -4.48 21.71 19.57
N ASN A 343 -3.81 20.56 19.72
CA ASN A 343 -2.82 20.37 20.77
C ASN A 343 -1.44 20.89 20.34
N LEU A 344 -0.64 21.30 21.33
CA LEU A 344 0.81 21.48 21.13
C LEU A 344 1.45 20.10 20.94
N MET A 345 1.94 19.85 19.74
CA MET A 345 2.74 18.69 19.40
C MET A 345 4.20 18.95 19.76
N THR A 346 4.87 17.94 20.30
CA THR A 346 6.28 18.01 20.72
C THR A 346 7.04 16.78 20.26
N GLN A 347 8.22 16.98 19.66
CA GLN A 347 9.18 15.94 19.32
C GLN A 347 10.59 16.44 19.67
N GLY A 348 11.18 15.91 20.74
CA GLY A 348 12.44 16.43 21.27
C GLY A 348 12.33 17.92 21.62
N GLY A 349 13.11 18.77 20.95
CA GLY A 349 13.07 20.23 21.11
C GLY A 349 12.11 20.97 20.16
N VAL A 350 11.46 20.25 19.24
CA VAL A 350 10.58 20.83 18.22
C VAL A 350 9.14 20.85 18.72
N THR A 351 8.46 21.98 18.54
CA THR A 351 7.04 22.14 18.92
C THR A 351 6.24 22.86 17.84
N ALA A 352 5.01 22.41 17.59
CA ALA A 352 4.04 23.11 16.75
C ALA A 352 2.61 22.84 17.23
N THR A 353 1.69 23.78 17.03
CA THR A 353 0.27 23.56 17.35
C THR A 353 -0.42 22.91 16.15
N ALA A 354 -1.03 21.76 16.36
CA ALA A 354 -1.84 21.09 15.34
C ALA A 354 -3.07 21.92 14.94
N SER A 355 -3.53 21.76 13.71
CA SER A 355 -4.75 22.37 13.18
C SER A 355 -5.64 21.29 12.56
N THR A 356 -5.82 21.29 11.24
CA THR A 356 -6.64 20.30 10.54
C THR A 356 -5.98 18.93 10.61
N VAL A 357 -6.72 17.95 11.14
CA VAL A 357 -6.30 16.55 11.15
C VAL A 357 -7.23 15.76 10.25
N THR A 358 -6.66 15.09 9.25
CA THR A 358 -7.43 14.28 8.30
C THR A 358 -7.02 12.82 8.43
N ALA A 359 -7.99 11.95 8.72
CA ALA A 359 -7.78 10.50 8.74
C ALA A 359 -7.61 9.95 7.31
N ARG A 360 -6.73 8.97 7.16
CA ARG A 360 -6.42 8.31 5.89
C ARG A 360 -6.78 6.82 5.96
N ALA A 361 -7.24 6.30 4.83
CA ALA A 361 -7.54 4.88 4.73
C ALA A 361 -6.22 4.08 4.77
N VAL A 362 -6.14 3.13 5.71
CA VAL A 362 -4.99 2.25 5.84
C VAL A 362 -5.14 1.08 4.88
N SER A 363 -4.06 0.76 4.16
CA SER A 363 -3.99 -0.43 3.31
C SER A 363 -3.30 -1.57 4.04
N THR A 364 -3.73 -2.80 3.76
CA THR A 364 -3.15 -4.02 4.35
C THR A 364 -2.82 -5.04 3.24
N PRO A 365 -1.52 -5.26 2.90
CA PRO A 365 -0.31 -4.71 3.52
C PRO A 365 -0.06 -3.23 3.24
N MET A 366 0.94 -2.67 3.92
CA MET A 366 1.27 -1.24 3.89
C MET A 366 1.56 -0.68 2.50
N CYS A 367 1.97 -1.51 1.53
CA CYS A 367 2.25 -1.07 0.16
C CYS A 367 1.00 -0.97 -0.73
N GLY A 368 -0.16 -1.44 -0.25
CA GLY A 368 -1.38 -1.52 -1.05
C GLY A 368 -1.72 -2.96 -1.48
N GLN A 369 -2.36 -3.12 -2.64
CA GLN A 369 -2.81 -4.42 -3.17
C GLN A 369 -2.13 -4.76 -4.49
N SER A 370 -1.73 -6.03 -4.65
CA SER A 370 -1.28 -6.57 -5.94
C SER A 370 -2.46 -7.05 -6.77
N THR A 371 -2.42 -6.83 -8.08
CA THR A 371 -3.28 -7.48 -9.09
C THR A 371 -2.59 -8.67 -9.77
N GLY A 372 -1.40 -9.05 -9.28
CA GLY A 372 -0.51 -10.07 -9.85
C GLY A 372 0.55 -9.46 -10.77
N SER A 373 0.21 -8.44 -11.56
CA SER A 373 1.16 -7.74 -12.44
C SER A 373 1.31 -6.25 -12.15
N SER A 374 0.44 -5.68 -11.31
CA SER A 374 0.41 -4.26 -11.02
C SER A 374 0.05 -3.99 -9.57
N LEU A 375 0.47 -2.84 -9.08
CA LEU A 375 0.27 -2.38 -7.71
C LEU A 375 -0.81 -1.30 -7.69
N VAL A 376 -1.81 -1.50 -6.85
CA VAL A 376 -2.68 -0.43 -6.37
C VAL A 376 -2.08 0.05 -5.05
N GLY A 377 -1.24 1.08 -5.14
CA GLY A 377 -0.43 1.61 -4.06
C GLY A 377 -1.27 2.21 -2.94
N SER A 378 -0.79 2.07 -1.71
CA SER A 378 -1.40 2.75 -0.56
C SER A 378 -1.14 4.27 -0.59
N TYR A 379 -1.87 5.01 0.22
CA TYR A 379 -1.75 6.46 0.30
C TYR A 379 -0.33 6.89 0.72
N GLY A 380 0.32 7.68 -0.14
CA GLY A 380 1.67 8.21 0.04
C GLY A 380 2.80 7.19 -0.20
N PHE A 381 2.51 5.94 -0.52
CA PHE A 381 3.53 4.92 -0.79
C PHE A 381 3.90 4.89 -2.26
N ALA A 382 5.18 4.88 -2.58
CA ALA A 382 5.67 4.75 -3.95
C ALA A 382 6.91 3.84 -4.08
N LEU A 383 7.11 3.38 -5.31
CA LEU A 383 8.35 2.81 -5.82
C LEU A 383 9.08 3.89 -6.63
N GLU A 384 10.36 3.66 -6.95
CA GLU A 384 11.07 4.46 -7.95
C GLU A 384 10.32 4.43 -9.28
N SER A 385 10.35 5.53 -10.03
CA SER A 385 9.58 5.67 -11.29
C SER A 385 9.96 4.62 -12.34
N ALA A 386 11.23 4.17 -12.34
CA ALA A 386 11.73 3.12 -13.23
C ALA A 386 11.12 1.74 -12.96
N ASP A 387 10.60 1.51 -11.75
CA ASP A 387 10.02 0.23 -11.35
C ASP A 387 8.51 0.14 -11.58
N LEU A 388 7.89 1.27 -11.95
CA LEU A 388 6.47 1.40 -12.21
C LEU A 388 6.12 1.23 -13.69
N ALA A 389 4.91 0.76 -13.95
CA ALA A 389 4.34 0.55 -15.28
C ALA A 389 2.91 1.10 -15.38
N VAL A 390 2.42 1.27 -16.60
CA VAL A 390 1.13 1.95 -16.90
C VAL A 390 -0.08 1.52 -16.06
N ASN A 391 -0.13 0.25 -15.65
CA ASN A 391 -1.27 -0.29 -14.92
C ASN A 391 -1.15 -0.11 -13.40
N ASP A 392 0.00 0.35 -12.91
CA ASP A 392 0.19 0.72 -11.51
C ASP A 392 -0.59 2.00 -11.19
N LYS A 393 -1.17 2.04 -9.99
CA LYS A 393 -1.95 3.16 -9.50
C LYS A 393 -1.37 3.61 -8.17
N ILE A 394 -0.71 4.76 -8.16
CA ILE A 394 0.03 5.24 -6.99
C ILE A 394 -0.67 6.49 -6.47
N THR A 395 -1.07 6.50 -5.20
CA THR A 395 -1.78 7.63 -4.59
C THR A 395 -0.80 8.50 -3.83
N ALA A 396 -0.60 9.74 -4.25
CA ALA A 396 0.30 10.69 -3.62
C ALA A 396 -0.27 11.29 -2.32
N LEU A 397 0.55 12.06 -1.60
CA LEU A 397 0.16 12.71 -0.35
C LEU A 397 -0.90 13.81 -0.55
N ASP A 398 -1.05 14.36 -1.76
CA ASP A 398 -2.18 15.22 -2.13
C ASP A 398 -3.53 14.45 -2.19
N GLY A 399 -3.50 13.11 -2.17
CA GLY A 399 -4.67 12.24 -2.30
C GLY A 399 -5.07 11.92 -3.74
N THR A 400 -4.32 12.43 -4.72
CA THR A 400 -4.53 12.15 -6.14
C THR A 400 -3.84 10.85 -6.53
N THR A 401 -4.57 9.96 -7.22
CA THR A 401 -3.98 8.76 -7.81
C THR A 401 -3.37 9.08 -9.18
N ARG A 402 -2.08 8.78 -9.33
CA ARG A 402 -1.31 8.89 -10.57
C ARG A 402 -1.08 7.53 -11.21
N GLN A 403 -0.85 7.54 -12.52
CA GLN A 403 -0.53 6.36 -13.32
C GLN A 403 0.70 6.65 -14.15
N PRO A 404 1.68 5.74 -14.17
CA PRO A 404 2.84 5.88 -15.05
C PRO A 404 2.46 5.92 -16.54
N PRO A 405 3.29 6.56 -17.38
CA PRO A 405 3.06 6.57 -18.82
C PRO A 405 3.16 5.16 -19.43
N ASN A 406 2.41 4.92 -20.51
CA ASN A 406 2.49 3.68 -21.26
C ASN A 406 3.65 3.70 -22.27
N ASN A 407 4.85 3.37 -21.82
CA ASN A 407 6.00 3.24 -22.71
C ASN A 407 5.89 1.97 -23.55
N VAL A 408 5.84 2.12 -24.87
CA VAL A 408 5.70 1.02 -25.83
C VAL A 408 6.81 1.06 -26.87
N THR A 409 7.13 -0.10 -27.43
CA THR A 409 8.13 -0.26 -28.51
C THR A 409 7.47 -0.82 -29.76
N PHE A 410 7.90 -0.32 -30.92
CA PHE A 410 7.61 -0.90 -32.22
C PHE A 410 8.88 -1.49 -32.83
N THR A 411 8.85 -2.79 -33.15
CA THR A 411 10.00 -3.49 -33.71
C THR A 411 9.77 -3.88 -35.17
N VAL A 412 10.71 -3.53 -36.03
CA VAL A 412 10.80 -4.04 -37.41
C VAL A 412 11.74 -5.25 -37.42
N GLY A 413 11.24 -6.42 -37.78
CA GLY A 413 12.01 -7.65 -37.91
C GLY A 413 12.22 -8.10 -39.37
N GLY A 414 13.14 -9.05 -39.58
CA GLY A 414 13.44 -9.61 -40.90
C GLY A 414 14.37 -8.75 -41.76
N VAL A 415 15.04 -7.78 -41.14
CA VAL A 415 16.08 -6.95 -41.75
C VAL A 415 17.47 -7.56 -41.50
N ALA A 416 18.51 -7.02 -42.14
CA ALA A 416 19.89 -7.38 -41.84
C ALA A 416 20.77 -6.13 -41.69
N SER A 417 21.96 -6.31 -41.12
CA SER A 417 22.93 -5.23 -40.98
C SER A 417 23.18 -4.54 -42.33
N GLY A 418 23.08 -3.21 -42.36
CA GLY A 418 23.25 -2.40 -43.57
C GLY A 418 21.96 -2.17 -44.38
N TRP A 419 20.82 -2.75 -44.00
CA TRP A 419 19.53 -2.40 -44.59
C TRP A 419 19.11 -1.00 -44.16
N ARG A 420 18.66 -0.16 -45.09
CA ARG A 420 18.04 1.12 -44.77
C ARG A 420 16.54 0.90 -44.50
N VAL A 421 16.09 1.30 -43.32
CA VAL A 421 14.71 1.14 -42.86
C VAL A 421 14.07 2.51 -42.66
N LEU A 422 12.85 2.66 -43.16
CA LEU A 422 11.97 3.79 -42.94
C LEU A 422 10.68 3.29 -42.29
N VAL A 423 10.34 3.83 -41.12
CA VAL A 423 9.01 3.70 -40.52
C VAL A 423 8.41 5.09 -40.45
N GLY A 424 7.23 5.26 -41.02
CA GLY A 424 6.52 6.53 -41.09
C GLY A 424 5.01 6.34 -40.92
N PRO A 425 4.23 7.43 -40.95
CA PRO A 425 2.78 7.35 -40.90
C PRO A 425 2.20 6.64 -42.14
N GLU A 426 1.16 5.85 -41.95
CA GLU A 426 0.46 5.15 -43.03
C GLU A 426 -0.73 5.99 -43.55
N ASN A 427 -1.06 5.89 -44.84
CA ASN A 427 -2.04 6.73 -45.52
C ASN A 427 -3.47 6.15 -45.63
N GLY A 428 -3.78 5.08 -44.90
CA GLY A 428 -5.02 4.30 -44.97
C GLY A 428 -5.13 3.34 -46.17
N SER A 429 -4.12 3.25 -47.04
CA SER A 429 -4.12 2.46 -48.28
C SER A 429 -2.84 1.62 -48.49
N GLY A 430 -2.05 1.43 -47.43
CA GLY A 430 -0.78 0.70 -47.42
C GLY A 430 0.44 1.52 -47.80
N GLY A 431 0.31 2.84 -48.00
CA GLY A 431 1.41 3.73 -48.41
C GLY A 431 1.85 4.69 -47.30
N LEU A 432 2.97 5.38 -47.52
CA LEU A 432 3.46 6.44 -46.64
C LEU A 432 2.56 7.69 -46.75
N LEU A 433 2.16 8.25 -45.62
CA LEU A 433 1.47 9.54 -45.54
C LEU A 433 2.49 10.68 -45.49
N GLU A 434 2.88 11.18 -46.65
CA GLU A 434 3.86 12.27 -46.75
C GLU A 434 3.33 13.61 -46.24
N THR A 435 2.01 13.82 -46.31
CA THR A 435 1.30 15.04 -45.91
C THR A 435 0.75 14.93 -44.47
N GLN A 436 1.52 14.34 -43.56
CA GLN A 436 1.09 14.15 -42.17
C GLN A 436 0.99 15.49 -41.42
N LEU A 437 1.97 16.36 -41.66
CA LEU A 437 2.15 17.67 -41.08
C LEU A 437 2.57 18.66 -42.19
N SER A 438 2.53 19.95 -41.89
CA SER A 438 3.04 21.01 -42.75
C SER A 438 3.59 22.17 -41.92
N ASN A 439 4.62 22.88 -42.40
CA ASN A 439 5.22 24.00 -41.67
C ASN A 439 4.39 25.29 -41.79
N THR A 440 4.27 26.03 -40.69
CA THR A 440 3.50 27.30 -40.64
C THR A 440 4.27 28.49 -41.22
N ALA A 441 5.60 28.42 -41.24
CA ALA A 441 6.48 29.51 -41.68
C ALA A 441 7.51 29.06 -42.72
N LEU A 442 7.91 29.98 -43.59
CA LEU A 442 8.98 29.76 -44.58
C LEU A 442 10.29 29.42 -43.86
N LEU A 443 10.87 28.26 -44.17
CA LEU A 443 12.17 27.85 -43.64
C LEU A 443 13.25 28.17 -44.70
N ASN A 444 14.02 29.24 -44.50
CA ASN A 444 15.02 29.74 -45.46
C ASN A 444 16.31 30.28 -44.81
N GLY A 445 16.46 30.17 -43.49
CA GLY A 445 17.65 30.64 -42.76
C GLY A 445 18.82 29.65 -42.79
N GLY A 446 20.04 30.14 -42.53
CA GLY A 446 21.26 29.32 -42.51
C GLY A 446 21.47 28.46 -41.26
N THR A 447 20.71 28.72 -40.19
CA THR A 447 20.84 28.07 -38.88
C THR A 447 19.47 27.84 -38.25
N VAL A 448 18.55 27.23 -38.98
CA VAL A 448 17.21 26.93 -38.47
C VAL A 448 17.31 25.78 -37.48
N THR A 449 16.80 26.00 -36.26
CA THR A 449 16.81 25.02 -35.16
C THR A 449 15.42 24.62 -34.67
N ALA A 450 14.37 25.23 -35.21
CA ALA A 450 12.99 24.95 -34.84
C ALA A 450 12.11 24.89 -36.08
N VAL A 451 11.16 23.95 -36.08
CA VAL A 451 10.14 23.79 -37.11
C VAL A 451 8.79 23.75 -36.42
N GLU A 452 8.02 24.82 -36.61
CA GLU A 452 6.62 24.90 -36.18
C GLU A 452 5.70 24.32 -37.27
N VAL A 453 4.74 23.50 -36.86
CA VAL A 453 3.81 22.81 -37.76
C VAL A 453 2.35 23.22 -37.53
N ASP A 454 1.52 23.11 -38.57
CA ASP A 454 0.14 23.60 -38.54
C ASP A 454 -0.82 22.61 -37.85
N GLU A 455 -0.68 21.32 -38.15
CA GLU A 455 -1.49 20.24 -37.62
C GLU A 455 -1.08 19.87 -36.19
N ALA A 456 -1.97 19.21 -35.45
CA ALA A 456 -1.60 18.65 -34.15
C ALA A 456 -0.54 17.56 -34.34
N ILE A 457 0.57 17.66 -33.61
CA ILE A 457 1.59 16.62 -33.59
C ILE A 457 0.95 15.33 -33.03
N PRO A 458 1.06 14.18 -33.72
CA PRO A 458 0.46 12.93 -33.26
C PRO A 458 0.91 12.53 -31.85
N ALA A 459 -0.03 11.99 -31.07
CA ALA A 459 0.14 11.67 -29.65
C ALA A 459 1.28 10.66 -29.37
N ASN A 460 1.59 9.77 -30.33
CA ASN A 460 2.64 8.74 -30.21
C ASN A 460 3.96 9.17 -30.89
N THR A 461 4.24 10.47 -30.94
CA THR A 461 5.51 11.00 -31.46
C THR A 461 6.59 10.84 -30.39
N PRO A 462 7.71 10.15 -30.68
CA PRO A 462 8.82 10.04 -29.73
C PRO A 462 9.35 11.41 -29.28
N ALA A 463 9.89 11.49 -28.06
CA ALA A 463 10.46 12.74 -27.55
C ALA A 463 11.69 13.23 -28.35
N SER A 464 12.39 12.30 -29.03
CA SER A 464 13.48 12.58 -29.96
C SER A 464 13.39 11.63 -31.15
N GLY A 465 13.91 12.03 -32.31
CA GLY A 465 13.81 11.22 -33.51
C GLY A 465 14.12 12.00 -34.77
N THR A 466 13.40 11.69 -35.85
CA THR A 466 13.59 12.36 -37.13
C THR A 466 12.27 12.75 -37.77
N ILE A 467 12.29 13.90 -38.44
CA ILE A 467 11.24 14.32 -39.37
C ILE A 467 11.84 14.46 -40.76
N ARG A 468 11.00 14.28 -41.77
CA ARG A 468 11.34 14.50 -43.18
C ARG A 468 10.56 15.70 -43.67
N ILE A 469 11.28 16.68 -44.25
CA ILE A 469 10.68 17.94 -44.73
C ILE A 469 10.87 18.03 -46.24
N LYS A 470 9.77 18.25 -46.97
CA LYS A 470 9.77 18.48 -48.42
C LYS A 470 10.38 19.83 -48.75
N ARG A 471 11.28 19.85 -49.74
CA ARG A 471 12.05 21.02 -50.14
C ARG A 471 11.55 21.60 -51.46
N ALA A 472 12.03 22.79 -51.82
CA ALA A 472 11.67 23.44 -53.07
C ALA A 472 12.04 22.63 -54.33
N ASP A 473 13.06 21.78 -54.26
CA ASP A 473 13.40 20.82 -55.33
C ASP A 473 12.50 19.57 -55.37
N GLY A 474 11.49 19.49 -54.49
CA GLY A 474 10.52 18.40 -54.39
C GLY A 474 11.01 17.19 -53.59
N ARG A 475 12.24 17.19 -53.06
CA ARG A 475 12.79 16.06 -52.29
C ARG A 475 12.51 16.20 -50.79
N PHE A 476 12.46 15.07 -50.08
CA PHE A 476 12.41 15.05 -48.62
C PHE A 476 13.82 14.94 -48.02
N THR A 477 14.18 15.89 -47.16
CA THR A 477 15.44 15.88 -46.41
C THR A 477 15.20 15.48 -44.96
N ARG A 478 16.12 14.70 -44.37
CA ARG A 478 16.04 14.19 -43.00
C ARG A 478 16.56 15.23 -42.00
N HIS A 479 15.77 15.51 -40.97
CA HIS A 479 16.12 16.43 -39.89
C HIS A 479 15.95 15.72 -38.55
N PRO A 480 17.05 15.42 -37.83
CA PRO A 480 16.98 14.94 -36.46
C PRO A 480 16.41 16.04 -35.54
N TYR A 481 15.48 15.67 -34.67
CA TYR A 481 14.99 16.52 -33.59
C TYR A 481 15.36 15.95 -32.22
N SER A 482 15.71 16.83 -31.30
CA SER A 482 16.08 16.49 -29.93
C SER A 482 14.95 16.69 -28.93
N ALA A 483 13.92 17.43 -29.30
CA ALA A 483 12.72 17.66 -28.49
C ALA A 483 11.52 17.96 -29.39
N VAL A 484 10.33 17.67 -28.88
CA VAL A 484 9.05 18.00 -29.49
C VAL A 484 8.12 18.58 -28.43
N ASP A 485 7.48 19.69 -28.74
CA ASP A 485 6.44 20.29 -27.90
C ASP A 485 5.10 20.21 -28.66
N THR A 486 4.21 19.36 -28.18
CA THR A 486 2.90 19.12 -28.80
C THR A 486 1.91 20.25 -28.52
N GLY A 487 2.11 21.04 -27.46
CA GLY A 487 1.28 22.18 -27.09
C GLY A 487 1.55 23.39 -27.98
N THR A 488 2.82 23.70 -28.24
CA THR A 488 3.22 24.77 -29.17
C THR A 488 3.42 24.30 -30.61
N LYS A 489 3.35 22.98 -30.88
CA LYS A 489 3.53 22.34 -32.19
C LYS A 489 4.91 22.58 -32.80
N ILE A 490 5.96 22.50 -31.99
CA ILE A 490 7.34 22.78 -32.41
C ILE A 490 8.22 21.54 -32.29
N PHE A 491 8.96 21.22 -33.36
CA PHE A 491 10.11 20.33 -33.32
C PHE A 491 11.39 21.15 -33.14
N THR A 492 12.21 20.81 -32.15
CA THR A 492 13.57 21.36 -32.00
C THR A 492 14.54 20.49 -32.79
N ILE A 493 14.98 20.98 -33.95
CA ILE A 493 15.87 20.26 -34.86
C ILE A 493 17.34 20.60 -34.67
N THR A 494 18.22 19.69 -35.07
CA THR A 494 19.64 20.02 -35.26
C THR A 494 19.76 21.15 -36.26
N SER A 495 20.57 22.17 -35.95
CA SER A 495 20.77 23.35 -36.82
C SER A 495 21.02 22.94 -38.27
N HIS A 496 20.19 23.45 -39.19
CA HIS A 496 20.29 23.14 -40.61
C HIS A 496 20.15 24.41 -41.46
N ASP A 497 20.84 24.41 -42.61
CA ASP A 497 20.84 25.51 -43.57
C ASP A 497 19.75 25.30 -44.64
N PHE A 498 18.76 26.20 -44.66
CA PHE A 498 17.66 26.20 -45.63
C PHE A 498 17.83 27.26 -46.73
N SER A 499 18.96 27.99 -46.77
CA SER A 499 19.14 29.16 -47.64
C SER A 499 19.19 28.82 -49.13
N THR A 500 19.72 27.65 -49.50
CA THR A 500 19.92 27.25 -50.91
C THR A 500 18.82 26.34 -51.45
N ASN A 501 18.11 25.63 -50.58
CA ASN A 501 16.96 24.79 -50.93
C ASN A 501 15.93 24.89 -49.81
N ASN A 502 15.10 25.92 -49.84
CA ASN A 502 14.17 26.25 -48.76
C ASN A 502 12.99 25.25 -48.65
N ALA A 503 12.18 25.39 -47.60
CA ALA A 503 10.87 24.76 -47.50
C ALA A 503 9.80 25.86 -47.44
N ALA A 504 8.94 25.92 -48.46
CA ALA A 504 7.86 26.91 -48.55
C ALA A 504 6.89 26.76 -47.36
N VAL A 505 6.08 27.79 -47.07
CA VAL A 505 4.97 27.65 -46.12
C VAL A 505 4.03 26.55 -46.61
N GLY A 506 3.61 25.66 -45.72
CA GLY A 506 2.75 24.52 -46.05
C GLY A 506 3.48 23.37 -46.77
N ALA A 507 4.82 23.31 -46.71
CA ALA A 507 5.57 22.18 -47.25
C ALA A 507 5.29 20.91 -46.42
N ASP A 508 5.11 19.79 -47.13
CA ASP A 508 4.80 18.49 -46.54
C ASP A 508 5.89 18.02 -45.57
N ILE A 509 5.47 17.58 -44.39
CA ILE A 509 6.31 17.05 -43.32
C ILE A 509 5.70 15.73 -42.84
N TYR A 510 6.56 14.76 -42.55
CA TYR A 510 6.15 13.57 -41.80
C TYR A 510 7.20 13.17 -40.78
N ILE A 511 6.74 12.54 -39.71
CA ILE A 511 7.58 11.93 -38.70
C ILE A 511 8.10 10.61 -39.25
N SER A 512 9.42 10.47 -39.28
CA SER A 512 10.06 9.22 -39.60
C SER A 512 10.51 8.55 -38.30
N TYR A 513 9.60 7.76 -37.72
CA TYR A 513 9.77 7.03 -36.46
C TYR A 513 11.04 6.16 -36.45
N ILE A 514 11.36 5.57 -37.60
CA ILE A 514 12.68 5.00 -37.91
C ILE A 514 13.12 5.59 -39.24
N ASP A 515 14.34 6.10 -39.31
CA ASP A 515 14.99 6.49 -40.56
C ASP A 515 16.49 6.27 -40.38
N ASP A 516 16.87 4.99 -40.38
CA ASP A 516 18.24 4.58 -40.12
C ASP A 516 18.63 3.26 -40.82
N ALA A 517 19.91 2.92 -40.77
CA ALA A 517 20.40 1.61 -41.16
C ALA A 517 20.29 0.62 -40.00
N ALA A 518 19.75 -0.57 -40.25
CA ALA A 518 19.73 -1.65 -39.28
C ALA A 518 21.16 -2.14 -39.00
N SER A 519 21.45 -2.48 -37.73
CA SER A 519 22.72 -3.06 -37.29
C SER A 519 22.65 -4.57 -37.10
N GLY A 520 21.46 -5.17 -37.21
CA GLY A 520 21.20 -6.59 -36.96
C GLY A 520 19.89 -7.07 -37.59
N ALA A 521 19.26 -8.07 -36.97
CA ALA A 521 18.04 -8.70 -37.46
C ALA A 521 16.76 -7.88 -37.22
N THR A 522 16.85 -6.88 -36.34
CA THR A 522 15.76 -6.00 -35.94
C THR A 522 16.24 -4.54 -35.84
N ILE A 523 15.28 -3.62 -35.93
CA ILE A 523 15.45 -2.19 -35.59
C ILE A 523 14.14 -1.69 -34.96
N GLU A 524 14.22 -0.77 -34.01
CA GLU A 524 13.06 -0.37 -33.22
C GLU A 524 13.06 1.12 -32.87
N PHE A 525 11.89 1.60 -32.45
CA PHE A 525 11.73 2.87 -31.76
C PHE A 525 10.75 2.70 -30.59
N SER A 526 10.88 3.57 -29.59
CA SER A 526 9.97 3.60 -28.43
C SER A 526 9.26 4.94 -28.35
N THR A 527 8.05 4.93 -27.80
CA THR A 527 7.23 6.13 -27.56
C THR A 527 6.30 5.90 -26.38
N ILE A 528 5.77 7.00 -25.82
CA ILE A 528 4.63 6.94 -24.91
C ILE A 528 3.37 6.75 -25.75
N GLN A 529 2.60 5.69 -25.49
CA GLN A 529 1.30 5.49 -26.08
C GLN A 529 0.26 6.33 -25.34
N SER A 530 -0.12 7.45 -25.95
CA SER A 530 -1.14 8.37 -25.40
C SER A 530 -2.38 8.49 -26.29
N GLY A 531 -2.39 7.80 -27.45
CA GLY A 531 -3.53 7.73 -28.37
C GLY A 531 -4.03 6.32 -28.69
N GLY A 532 -4.97 6.23 -29.63
CA GLY A 532 -5.43 4.96 -30.18
C GLY A 532 -4.35 4.21 -30.98
N ALA A 533 -4.68 3.00 -31.43
CA ALA A 533 -3.78 2.23 -32.28
C ALA A 533 -3.44 3.02 -33.56
N GLN A 534 -2.15 3.06 -33.90
CA GLN A 534 -1.63 3.76 -35.07
C GLN A 534 -1.09 2.74 -36.07
N THR A 535 -1.58 2.79 -37.31
CA THR A 535 -0.98 2.05 -38.42
C THR A 535 0.26 2.80 -38.92
N LEU A 536 1.36 2.06 -39.09
CA LEU A 536 2.64 2.55 -39.55
C LEU A 536 3.00 1.91 -40.89
N TYR A 537 3.55 2.73 -41.78
CA TYR A 537 4.15 2.28 -43.02
C TYR A 537 5.60 1.89 -42.74
N VAL A 538 6.01 0.71 -43.20
CA VAL A 538 7.36 0.19 -43.04
C VAL A 538 7.93 -0.10 -44.42
N SER A 539 9.07 0.48 -44.74
CA SER A 539 9.83 0.11 -45.93
C SER A 539 11.29 -0.16 -45.57
N ALA A 540 11.86 -1.18 -46.21
CA ALA A 540 13.27 -1.46 -46.10
C ALA A 540 13.87 -1.79 -47.46
N ARG A 541 15.15 -1.45 -47.62
CA ARG A 541 15.95 -1.81 -48.79
C ARG A 541 17.37 -2.14 -48.37
N PHE A 542 18.03 -3.00 -49.13
CA PHE A 542 19.46 -3.23 -48.93
C PHE A 542 20.23 -1.93 -49.19
N GLY A 543 20.99 -1.46 -48.18
CA GLY A 543 21.74 -0.21 -48.22
C GLY A 543 23.26 -0.41 -48.19
N GLY A 544 23.75 -1.65 -48.32
CA GLY A 544 25.17 -1.97 -48.18
C GLY A 544 26.03 -1.50 -49.36
N THR A 545 27.21 -0.97 -49.05
CA THR A 545 28.27 -0.61 -50.01
C THR A 545 29.33 -1.71 -50.11
N GLY A 546 28.93 -2.94 -50.46
CA GLY A 546 29.82 -4.10 -50.57
C GLY A 546 29.76 -4.80 -51.94
N PRO A 547 30.79 -5.57 -52.35
CA PRO A 547 30.92 -6.14 -53.69
C PRO A 547 29.99 -7.33 -54.01
N ASP A 548 29.25 -7.85 -53.01
CA ASP A 548 28.39 -9.03 -53.17
C ASP A 548 26.90 -8.62 -53.22
N TYR A 549 26.48 -8.06 -54.35
CA TYR A 549 25.07 -7.71 -54.65
C TYR A 549 24.23 -8.95 -54.97
N THR A 550 24.23 -9.96 -54.10
CA THR A 550 23.41 -11.17 -54.30
C THR A 550 21.99 -11.04 -53.75
N ASP A 551 21.71 -9.99 -52.98
CA ASP A 551 20.39 -9.68 -52.40
C ASP A 551 19.67 -8.56 -53.16
N SER A 552 18.33 -8.59 -53.13
CA SER A 552 17.48 -7.67 -53.90
C SER A 552 17.61 -6.20 -53.50
N ILE A 553 17.71 -5.35 -54.51
CA ILE A 553 17.77 -3.88 -54.39
C ILE A 553 16.35 -3.28 -54.35
N LYS A 554 15.30 -4.05 -54.73
CA LYS A 554 13.91 -3.59 -54.69
C LYS A 554 13.49 -3.27 -53.25
N PRO A 555 12.92 -2.08 -53.00
CA PRO A 555 12.35 -1.77 -51.70
C PRO A 555 11.20 -2.72 -51.39
N ALA A 556 11.25 -3.36 -50.24
CA ALA A 556 10.10 -4.03 -49.66
C ALA A 556 9.28 -3.01 -48.88
N ALA A 557 7.96 -3.19 -48.83
CA ALA A 557 7.07 -2.39 -48.00
C ALA A 557 6.00 -3.28 -47.36
N THR A 558 5.63 -2.93 -46.14
CA THR A 558 4.55 -3.55 -45.37
C THR A 558 3.95 -2.51 -44.43
N THR A 559 2.93 -2.90 -43.68
CA THR A 559 2.36 -2.09 -42.61
C THR A 559 2.43 -2.84 -41.29
N GLY A 560 2.44 -2.10 -40.19
CA GLY A 560 2.30 -2.65 -38.84
C GLY A 560 1.42 -1.74 -37.99
N SER A 561 0.90 -2.26 -36.89
CA SER A 561 0.09 -1.48 -35.95
C SER A 561 0.86 -1.30 -34.64
N LEU A 562 0.96 -0.06 -34.18
CA LEU A 562 1.42 0.31 -32.85
C LEU A 562 0.19 0.51 -31.97
N GLY A 563 0.00 -0.36 -30.97
CA GLY A 563 -1.10 -0.27 -30.02
C GLY A 563 -0.64 -0.07 -28.58
N ALA A 564 -1.57 -0.22 -27.63
CA ALA A 564 -1.33 -0.10 -26.19
C ALA A 564 -0.33 -1.13 -25.62
N THR A 565 -0.01 -2.18 -26.37
CA THR A 565 0.98 -3.20 -25.99
C THR A 565 2.23 -3.15 -26.87
N GLY A 566 2.45 -2.04 -27.59
CA GLY A 566 3.47 -1.92 -28.63
C GLY A 566 3.00 -2.49 -29.97
N GLY A 567 3.97 -2.80 -30.83
CA GLY A 567 3.71 -3.27 -32.17
C GLY A 567 4.91 -3.91 -32.83
N SER A 568 4.67 -4.57 -33.96
CA SER A 568 5.75 -5.06 -34.80
C SER A 568 5.32 -5.16 -36.26
N ALA A 569 6.31 -5.16 -37.15
CA ALA A 569 6.14 -5.56 -38.53
C ALA A 569 7.34 -6.40 -38.96
N THR A 570 7.09 -7.47 -39.70
CA THR A 570 8.16 -8.25 -40.33
C THR A 570 8.21 -7.90 -41.80
N ILE A 571 9.41 -7.61 -42.29
CA ILE A 571 9.67 -7.39 -43.70
C ILE A 571 10.65 -8.43 -44.21
N SER A 572 10.50 -8.85 -45.46
CA SER A 572 11.40 -9.81 -46.10
C SER A 572 11.92 -9.24 -47.41
N SER A 573 13.07 -9.74 -47.86
CA SER A 573 13.62 -9.40 -49.16
C SER A 573 12.65 -9.82 -50.26
N VAL A 574 12.27 -8.86 -51.11
CA VAL A 574 11.62 -9.17 -52.39
C VAL A 574 12.70 -9.74 -53.32
N SER A 575 12.39 -10.54 -54.33
CA SER A 575 13.39 -10.96 -55.31
C SER A 575 13.53 -9.91 -56.42
N ASP A 576 14.75 -9.70 -56.92
CA ASP A 576 14.99 -8.85 -58.09
C ASP A 576 14.56 -9.52 -59.40
N ALA A 577 14.32 -10.83 -59.38
CA ALA A 577 13.92 -11.64 -60.54
C ALA A 577 12.65 -11.15 -61.26
#